data_AF-X5PV29-F1
#
_entry.id   AF-X5PV29-F1
#
_cell.length_a   1.000
_cell.length_b   1.000
_cell.length_c   1.000
_cell.angle_alpha   90.00
_cell.angle_beta   90.00
_cell.angle_gamma   90.00
#
_symmetry.space_group_name_H-M   'P 1'
#
loop_
_entity.id
_entity.type
_entity.pdbx_description
1 polymer ?
#
loop_
_entity_poly.entity_id
_entity_poly.type
_entity_poly.pdbx_seq_one_letter_code
_entity_poly.pdbx_strand_id
1 'polypeptide(L)' 'MVLKPGATMDEKAVLNALRDRLARFKTAETSIFAKDLPRNTIGEVQKNLLRERFSNLHMPAS' A
#
# COMPACT_ATOMS: atom_id res chain seq x y z
N MET A 1 0.61 1.95 -2.34
CA MET A 1 0.02 2.71 -3.47
C MET A 1 0.92 3.87 -3.84
N VAL A 2 0.78 4.47 -5.02
CA VAL A 2 1.59 5.64 -5.43
C VAL A 2 0.65 6.80 -5.72
N LEU A 3 0.92 7.96 -5.12
CA LEU A 3 0.15 9.18 -5.36
C LEU A 3 0.52 9.76 -6.72
N LYS A 4 -0.47 10.36 -7.39
CA LYS A 4 -0.20 11.20 -8.55
C LYS A 4 0.57 12.45 -8.12
N PRO A 5 1.40 13.04 -8.98
CA PRO A 5 2.08 14.30 -8.69
C PRO A 5 1.08 15.37 -8.22
N GLY A 6 1.39 16.06 -7.11
CA GLY A 6 0.54 17.11 -6.54
C GLY A 6 -0.66 16.60 -5.73
N ALA A 7 -0.89 15.29 -5.63
CA ALA A 7 -1.95 14.75 -4.79
C ALA A 7 -1.46 14.58 -3.34
N THR A 8 -2.32 14.96 -2.39
CA THR A 8 -2.14 14.68 -0.96
C THR A 8 -3.27 13.75 -0.52
N MET A 9 -2.93 12.69 0.19
CA MET A 9 -3.90 11.72 0.70
C MET A 9 -3.46 11.24 2.08
N ASP A 10 -4.43 11.11 2.98
CA ASP A 10 -4.23 10.57 4.32
C ASP A 10 -4.55 9.07 4.34
N GLU A 11 -3.75 8.29 5.07
CA GLU A 11 -3.94 6.84 5.22
C GLU A 11 -5.30 6.49 5.83
N LYS A 12 -5.75 7.22 6.86
CA LYS A 12 -7.05 7.02 7.51
C LYS A 12 -8.20 7.28 6.55
N ALA A 13 -8.06 8.30 5.70
CA ALA A 13 -9.07 8.61 4.69
C ALA A 13 -9.24 7.44 3.70
N VAL A 14 -8.14 6.82 3.27
CA VAL A 14 -8.17 5.63 2.41
C VAL A 14 -8.82 4.45 3.14
N LEU A 15 -8.36 4.14 4.36
CA LEU A 15 -8.87 2.99 5.11
C LEU A 15 -10.37 3.13 5.42
N ASN A 16 -10.83 4.34 5.76
CA ASN A 16 -12.25 4.59 5.99
C ASN A 16 -13.09 4.42 4.72
N ALA A 17 -12.62 4.98 3.59
CA ALA A 17 -13.30 4.80 2.30
C ALA A 17 -13.39 3.31 1.87
N LEU A 18 -12.42 2.49 2.26
CA LEU A 18 -12.44 1.05 2.02
C LEU A 18 -13.39 0.32 2.97
N ARG A 19 -13.46 0.72 4.25
CA ARG A 19 -14.36 0.11 5.26
C ARG A 19 -15.84 0.28 4.91
N ASP A 20 -16.21 1.40 4.29
CA ASP A 20 -17.59 1.63 3.85
C ASP A 20 -18.00 0.74 2.67
N ARG A 21 -17.02 0.17 1.95
CA ARG A 21 -17.25 -0.59 0.71
C ARG A 21 -16.91 -2.07 0.82
N LEU A 22 -16.08 -2.45 1.79
CA LEU A 22 -15.54 -3.79 1.93
C LEU A 22 -15.74 -4.30 3.36
N ALA A 23 -16.06 -5.59 3.47
CA ALA A 23 -16.07 -6.26 4.76
C ALA A 23 -14.70 -6.16 5.45
N ARG A 24 -14.69 -6.07 6.78
CA ARG A 24 -13.48 -5.84 7.59
C ARG A 24 -12.30 -6.75 7.24
N PHE A 25 -12.55 -8.04 7.00
CA PHE A 25 -11.51 -9.02 6.66
C PHE A 25 -10.92 -8.87 5.25
N LYS A 26 -11.55 -8.04 4.39
CA LYS A 26 -11.07 -7.70 3.04
C LYS A 26 -10.37 -6.35 2.98
N THR A 27 -10.40 -5.59 4.06
CA THR A 27 -9.71 -4.29 4.16
C THR A 27 -8.30 -4.51 4.69
N ALA A 28 -7.32 -3.82 4.11
CA ALA A 28 -5.95 -3.86 4.59
C ALA A 28 -5.86 -3.32 6.03
N GLU A 29 -4.98 -3.90 6.83
CA GLU A 29 -4.67 -3.43 8.19
C GLU A 29 -3.94 -2.08 8.16
N THR A 30 -3.00 -1.94 7.22
CA THR A 30 -2.14 -0.76 7.05
C THR A 30 -2.06 -0.39 5.57
N SER A 31 -1.98 0.90 5.25
CA SER A 31 -1.85 1.39 3.87
C SER A 31 -0.63 2.28 3.69
N ILE A 32 0.31 1.84 2.85
CA ILE A 32 1.56 2.59 2.61
C ILE A 32 1.49 3.34 1.28
N PHE A 33 1.84 4.62 1.32
CA PHE A 33 2.14 5.41 0.13
C PHE A 33 3.63 5.28 -0.21
N ALA A 34 3.92 4.61 -1.32
CA ALA A 34 5.26 4.50 -1.86
C ALA A 34 5.50 5.61 -2.89
N LYS A 35 6.77 5.99 -3.05
CA LYS A 35 7.19 6.92 -4.08
C LYS A 35 7.01 6.33 -5.48
N ASP A 36 7.28 5.04 -5.63
CA ASP A 36 7.16 4.29 -6.87
C ASP A 36 6.76 2.83 -6.62
N LEU A 37 6.39 2.13 -7.70
CA LEU A 37 6.27 0.68 -7.68
C LEU A 37 7.41 0.11 -8.53
N PRO A 38 8.18 -0.86 -8.01
CA PRO A 38 9.21 -1.51 -8.79
C PRO A 38 8.55 -2.24 -9.97
N ARG A 39 9.08 -2.02 -11.17
CA ARG A 39 8.57 -2.63 -12.40
C ARG A 39 9.65 -3.46 -13.09
N ASN A 40 9.27 -4.46 -13.88
CA ASN A 40 10.19 -5.17 -14.76
C ASN A 40 10.38 -4.41 -16.09
N THR A 41 11.21 -4.95 -16.99
CA THR A 41 11.52 -4.36 -18.30
C THR A 41 10.28 -4.11 -19.16
N ILE A 42 9.25 -4.94 -19.00
CA ILE A 42 7.97 -4.82 -19.72
C ILE A 42 6.93 -3.98 -18.97
N GLY A 43 7.28 -3.41 -17.81
CA GLY A 43 6.44 -2.50 -17.04
C GLY A 43 5.51 -3.15 -16.01
N GLU A 44 5.54 -4.46 -15.81
CA GLU A 44 4.75 -5.13 -14.78
C GLU A 44 5.32 -4.88 -13.38
N VAL A 45 4.43 -4.75 -12.40
CA VAL A 45 4.82 -4.52 -11.01
C VAL A 45 5.41 -5.78 -10.39
N GLN A 46 6.62 -5.66 -9.86
CA GLN A 46 7.35 -6.74 -9.19
C GLN A 46 6.94 -6.86 -7.72
N LYS A 47 5.90 -7.64 -7.44
CA LYS A 47 5.36 -7.82 -6.08
C LYS A 47 6.32 -8.51 -5.11
N ASN A 48 7.25 -9.33 -5.59
CA ASN A 48 8.30 -9.95 -4.77
C ASN A 48 9.19 -8.88 -4.11
N LEU A 49 9.70 -7.93 -4.90
CA LEU A 49 10.49 -6.81 -4.41
C LEU A 49 9.70 -5.93 -3.43
N LEU A 50 8.40 -5.75 -3.67
CA LEU A 50 7.53 -5.05 -2.72
C LEU A 50 7.42 -5.82 -1.39
N ARG A 51 7.26 -7.14 -1.43
CA ARG A 51 7.20 -7.97 -0.21
C ARG A 51 8.52 -7.95 0.57
N GLU A 52 9.65 -7.93 -0.12
CA GLU A 52 10.98 -7.79 0.51
C GLU A 52 11.14 -6.40 1.14
N ARG A 53 10.81 -5.32 0.39
CA ARG A 53 10.91 -3.94 0.88
C ARG A 53 10.05 -3.69 2.13
N PHE A 54 8.92 -4.38 2.26
CA PHE A 54 7.97 -4.22 3.37
C PHE A 54 7.84 -5.48 4.24
N SER A 55 8.85 -6.35 4.26
CA SER A 55 8.80 -7.63 4.99
C SER A 55 8.57 -7.44 6.49
N ASN A 56 9.08 -6.33 7.03
CA ASN A 56 9.04 -6.05 8.47
C ASN A 56 7.78 -5.24 8.87
N LEU A 57 6.86 -4.98 7.93
CA LEU A 57 5.67 -4.17 8.20
C LEU A 57 4.75 -4.78 9.28
N HIS A 58 4.75 -6.11 9.39
CA HIS A 58 3.91 -6.85 10.33
C HIS A 58 4.67 -7.31 11.58
N MET A 59 5.93 -6.91 11.73
CA MET A 59 6.65 -7.19 12.97
C MET A 59 6.10 -6.23 14.03
N PRO A 60 5.58 -6.72 15.17
CA PRO A 60 5.13 -5.84 16.24
C PRO A 60 6.31 -4.98 16.68
N ALA A 61 6.10 -3.66 16.73
CA ALA A 61 7.05 -2.76 17.36
C ALA A 61 7.28 -3.25 18.80
N SER A 62 8.54 -3.58 19.11
CA SER A 62 8.95 -3.93 20.48
C SER A 62 8.89 -2.72 21.41
#